data_AF-A0AAW1GRS6-F1
#
_entry.id   AF-A0AAW1GRS6-F1
#
_cell.length_a   1.000
_cell.length_b   1.000
_cell.length_c   1.000
_cell.angle_alpha   90.00
_cell.angle_beta   90.00
_cell.angle_gamma   90.00
#
_symmetry.space_group_name_H-M   'P 1'
#
loop_
_entity.id
_entity.type
_entity.pdbx_description
1 polymer ?
#
loop_
_entity_poly.entity_id
_entity_poly.type
_entity_poly.pdbx_seq_one_letter_code
_entity_poly.pdbx_strand_id
1 'polypeptide(L)'
;MDGEDIVKWGKILAHDGDYKMYRSYTYRGVEYNVYDSVYTFSAGSKETDIGKIMMITETKKVREVKISWFFRPRDICNFLREYKPCWNELFLACGAGKGLSSFVPLEAIIGKCNVICTSKDRRVPLQSKSDIEKADYFFSHAFDVGTRKLLRNLPDTIDCIKVERLLNPLIDEPKPKANVERPRVVIPGSRAEDAERRYSSDQLRTANVKLNEKESDVKEEAFRMLEQPVPENRALKRRKISEADSVYNLKTKE
;
A
#
# COMPACT_ATOMS: atom_id res chain seq x y z
N MET A 1 -14.74 -7.90 30.95
CA MET A 1 -15.28 -7.59 29.62
C MET A 1 -14.24 -8.08 28.66
N ASP A 2 -14.58 -9.18 28.03
CA ASP A 2 -13.65 -10.13 27.48
C ASP A 2 -13.29 -9.62 26.07
N GLY A 3 -11.99 -9.36 25.85
CA GLY A 3 -11.44 -8.64 24.71
C GLY A 3 -11.44 -9.45 23.42
N GLU A 4 -12.61 -9.95 23.04
CA GLU A 4 -12.83 -10.78 21.85
C GLU A 4 -12.91 -9.87 20.60
N ASP A 5 -11.79 -9.88 19.86
CA ASP A 5 -11.55 -9.47 18.47
C ASP A 5 -12.19 -8.16 17.95
N ILE A 6 -11.48 -7.05 18.20
CA ILE A 6 -11.68 -5.72 17.57
C ILE A 6 -11.45 -5.75 16.04
N VAL A 7 -10.87 -6.83 15.51
CA VAL A 7 -10.51 -7.00 14.10
C VAL A 7 -11.56 -7.85 13.39
N LYS A 8 -12.14 -7.32 12.30
CA LYS A 8 -12.98 -8.10 11.38
C LYS A 8 -12.23 -8.34 10.08
N TRP A 9 -12.02 -9.61 9.72
CA TRP A 9 -11.35 -9.97 8.49
C TRP A 9 -12.27 -9.85 7.27
N GLY A 10 -11.71 -9.40 6.15
CA GLY A 10 -12.36 -9.40 4.85
C GLY A 10 -12.22 -10.73 4.11
N LYS A 11 -12.32 -10.67 2.77
CA LYS A 11 -12.20 -11.85 1.90
C LYS A 11 -10.81 -12.50 2.03
N ILE A 12 -10.76 -13.82 2.25
CA ILE A 12 -9.52 -14.62 2.15
C ILE A 12 -9.09 -14.67 0.67
N LEU A 13 -7.82 -14.39 0.43
CA LEU A 13 -7.18 -14.44 -0.89
C LEU A 13 -6.37 -15.72 -1.08
N ALA A 14 -5.75 -16.23 -0.03
CA ALA A 14 -5.05 -17.51 -0.05
C ALA A 14 -4.94 -18.05 1.37
N HIS A 15 -4.75 -19.36 1.52
CA HIS A 15 -4.48 -19.97 2.80
C HIS A 15 -3.62 -21.24 2.62
N ASP A 16 -2.73 -21.49 3.58
CA ASP A 16 -2.01 -22.75 3.70
C ASP A 16 -1.83 -23.10 5.17
N GLY A 17 -2.47 -24.19 5.61
CA GLY A 17 -2.57 -24.55 7.02
C GLY A 17 -3.08 -23.38 7.88
N ASP A 18 -2.20 -22.87 8.72
CA ASP A 18 -2.50 -21.78 9.65
C ASP A 18 -2.26 -20.38 9.08
N TYR A 19 -1.59 -20.28 7.93
CA TYR A 19 -1.31 -19.01 7.26
C TYR A 19 -2.47 -18.61 6.37
N LYS A 20 -2.96 -17.38 6.51
CA LYS A 20 -4.03 -16.81 5.71
C LYS A 20 -3.64 -15.44 5.19
N MET A 21 -4.03 -15.15 3.95
CA MET A 21 -3.92 -13.83 3.34
C MET A 21 -5.32 -13.27 3.12
N TYR A 22 -5.50 -11.98 3.40
CA TYR A 22 -6.79 -11.31 3.28
C TYR A 22 -6.71 -10.12 2.33
N ARG A 23 -7.85 -9.79 1.71
CA ARG A 23 -8.01 -8.60 0.88
C ARG A 23 -8.16 -7.32 1.70
N SER A 24 -8.81 -7.43 2.86
CA SER A 24 -9.05 -6.31 3.76
C SER A 24 -9.17 -6.79 5.21
N TYR A 25 -9.06 -5.85 6.13
CA TYR A 25 -9.44 -6.02 7.54
C TYR A 25 -10.06 -4.73 8.05
N THR A 26 -10.97 -4.82 9.01
CA THR A 26 -11.53 -3.67 9.72
C THR A 26 -10.99 -3.64 11.13
N TYR A 27 -10.40 -2.52 11.53
CA TYR A 27 -9.91 -2.29 12.89
C TYR A 27 -10.43 -0.96 13.40
N ARG A 28 -11.05 -0.98 14.60
CA ARG A 28 -11.66 0.21 15.24
C ARG A 28 -12.63 0.96 14.30
N GLY A 29 -13.40 0.21 13.50
CA GLY A 29 -14.41 0.76 12.59
C GLY A 29 -13.89 1.30 11.25
N VAL A 30 -12.58 1.22 11.00
CA VAL A 30 -11.97 1.61 9.71
C VAL A 30 -11.57 0.35 8.94
N GLU A 31 -12.08 0.18 7.72
CA GLU A 31 -11.67 -0.89 6.82
C GLU A 31 -10.40 -0.50 6.06
N TYR A 32 -9.39 -1.35 6.05
CA TYR A 32 -8.13 -1.22 5.31
C TYR A 32 -8.03 -2.32 4.26
N ASN A 33 -7.72 -1.95 3.02
CA ASN A 33 -7.56 -2.86 1.89
C ASN A 33 -6.08 -2.95 1.49
N VAL A 34 -5.72 -4.07 0.84
CA VAL A 34 -4.46 -4.13 0.07
C VAL A 34 -4.43 -2.95 -0.91
N TYR A 35 -3.27 -2.30 -0.99
CA TYR A 35 -2.94 -1.08 -1.75
C TYR A 35 -3.42 0.26 -1.17
N ASP A 36 -4.12 0.27 -0.04
CA ASP A 36 -4.37 1.51 0.69
C ASP A 36 -3.04 2.11 1.19
N SER A 37 -2.95 3.44 1.14
CA SER A 37 -1.85 4.18 1.76
C SER A 37 -2.21 4.48 3.23
N VAL A 38 -1.25 4.28 4.12
CA VAL A 38 -1.45 4.32 5.57
C VAL A 38 -0.32 5.07 6.28
N TYR A 39 -0.67 5.65 7.42
CA TYR A 39 0.27 6.07 8.43
C TYR A 39 0.57 4.90 9.36
N THR A 40 1.86 4.69 9.66
CA THR A 40 2.28 3.77 10.71
C THR A 40 3.03 4.51 11.80
N PHE A 41 2.89 4.02 13.02
CA PHE A 41 3.62 4.54 14.17
C PHE A 41 4.63 3.51 14.68
N SER A 42 5.88 3.94 14.75
CA SER A 42 6.97 3.20 15.39
C SER A 42 7.26 3.81 16.75
N ALA A 43 7.28 2.99 17.81
CA ALA A 43 7.56 3.47 19.16
C ALA A 43 8.91 4.21 19.21
N GLY A 44 8.92 5.42 19.80
CA GLY A 44 10.11 6.28 19.86
C GLY A 44 10.31 7.18 18.63
N SER A 45 9.52 7.03 17.57
CA SER A 45 9.52 7.98 16.45
C SER A 45 8.76 9.25 16.81
N LYS A 46 9.30 10.40 16.40
CA LYS A 46 8.63 11.71 16.52
C LYS A 46 7.64 11.97 15.40
N GLU A 47 7.69 11.18 14.33
CA GLU A 47 6.88 11.35 13.12
C GLU A 47 6.38 10.00 12.63
N THR A 48 5.21 10.00 12.00
CA THR A 48 4.61 8.81 11.42
C THR A 48 5.30 8.44 10.12
N ASP A 49 5.58 7.16 9.94
CA ASP A 49 6.01 6.65 8.64
C ASP A 49 4.79 6.53 7.72
N ILE A 50 5.03 6.54 6.40
CA ILE A 50 3.98 6.44 5.39
C ILE A 50 4.32 5.28 4.47
N GLY A 51 3.34 4.42 4.23
CA GLY A 51 3.52 3.27 3.38
C GLY A 51 2.23 2.82 2.71
N LYS A 52 2.35 1.83 1.85
CA LYS A 52 1.23 1.19 1.15
C LYS A 52 1.12 -0.27 1.60
N ILE A 53 -0.10 -0.69 1.92
CA ILE A 53 -0.38 -2.08 2.30
C ILE A 53 -0.16 -2.98 1.07
N MET A 54 0.75 -3.93 1.17
CA MET A 54 1.07 -4.87 0.09
C MET A 54 0.43 -6.23 0.32
N MET A 55 0.35 -6.63 1.59
CA MET A 55 -0.24 -7.89 2.04
C MET A 55 -0.86 -7.71 3.41
N ILE A 56 -1.93 -8.47 3.67
CA ILE A 56 -2.56 -8.58 4.99
C ILE A 56 -2.56 -10.06 5.35
N THR A 57 -1.94 -10.41 6.46
CA THR A 57 -1.67 -11.81 6.81
C THR A 57 -2.06 -12.12 8.25
N GLU A 58 -2.50 -13.36 8.46
CA GLU A 58 -2.74 -13.93 9.79
C GLU A 58 -2.12 -15.32 9.86
N THR A 59 -1.50 -15.61 10.98
CA THR A 59 -1.18 -16.95 11.44
C THR A 59 -1.89 -17.19 12.77
N LYS A 60 -1.81 -18.41 13.32
CA LYS A 60 -2.27 -18.67 14.70
C LYS A 60 -1.66 -17.75 15.76
N LYS A 61 -0.48 -17.17 15.51
CA LYS A 61 0.30 -16.41 16.50
C LYS A 61 0.35 -14.92 16.22
N VAL A 62 0.26 -14.51 14.95
CA VAL A 62 0.60 -13.14 14.55
C VAL A 62 -0.36 -12.67 13.45
N ARG A 63 -0.77 -11.41 13.56
CA ARG A 63 -1.57 -10.68 12.58
C ARG A 63 -0.76 -9.49 12.11
N GLU A 64 -0.41 -9.44 10.83
CA GLU A 64 0.54 -8.47 10.31
C GLU A 64 0.11 -7.94 8.94
N VAL A 65 0.71 -6.82 8.56
CA VAL A 65 0.64 -6.28 7.21
C VAL A 65 2.04 -6.09 6.67
N LYS A 66 2.24 -6.46 5.42
CA LYS A 66 3.46 -6.09 4.69
C LYS A 66 3.26 -4.69 4.13
N ILE A 67 4.13 -3.76 4.49
CA ILE A 67 4.10 -2.38 4.01
C ILE A 67 5.23 -2.17 3.02
N SER A 68 4.94 -1.57 1.87
CA SER A 68 5.96 -0.94 1.00
C SER A 68 6.07 0.52 1.39
N TRP A 69 7.29 0.98 1.64
CA TRP A 69 7.52 2.27 2.28
C TRP A 69 7.61 3.42 1.28
N PHE A 70 7.23 4.60 1.74
CA PHE A 70 7.63 5.86 1.14
C PHE A 70 8.74 6.51 1.98
N PHE A 71 9.63 7.22 1.31
CA PHE A 71 10.57 8.13 1.96
C PHE A 71 10.06 9.56 1.86
N ARG A 72 10.22 10.30 2.95
CA ARG A 72 10.12 11.77 2.96
C ARG A 72 11.45 12.36 2.47
N PRO A 73 11.46 13.62 2.02
CA PRO A 73 12.68 14.35 1.68
C PRO A 73 13.77 14.28 2.76
N ARG A 74 13.37 14.33 4.03
CA ARG A 74 14.29 14.27 5.17
C ARG A 74 15.00 12.92 5.28
N ASP A 75 14.32 11.83 4.92
CA ASP A 75 14.85 10.47 5.08
C ASP A 75 15.97 10.17 4.07
N ILE A 76 15.92 10.85 2.91
CA ILE A 76 16.87 10.68 1.81
C ILE A 76 17.63 11.95 1.46
N CYS A 77 17.69 12.93 2.36
CA CYS A 77 18.20 14.28 2.06
C CYS A 77 19.63 14.27 1.50
N ASN A 78 20.47 13.35 1.98
CA ASN A 78 21.85 13.16 1.52
C ASN A 78 21.95 12.61 0.08
N PHE A 79 20.85 12.13 -0.49
CA PHE A 79 20.78 11.50 -1.82
C PHE A 79 20.00 12.32 -2.85
N LEU A 80 19.36 13.42 -2.43
CA LEU A 80 18.55 14.27 -3.32
C LEU A 80 19.38 15.07 -4.33
N ARG A 81 20.67 15.30 -4.05
CA ARG A 81 21.55 16.12 -4.89
C ARG A 81 20.93 17.50 -5.15
N GLU A 82 20.69 17.84 -6.43
CA GLU A 82 20.08 19.11 -6.85
C GLU A 82 18.54 19.07 -6.89
N TYR A 83 17.93 17.91 -6.62
CA TYR A 83 16.47 17.78 -6.60
C TYR A 83 15.90 18.57 -5.43
N LYS A 84 14.92 19.45 -5.72
CA LYS A 84 14.23 20.28 -4.73
C LYS A 84 12.80 19.75 -4.52
N PRO A 85 12.57 18.90 -3.50
CA PRO A 85 11.25 18.34 -3.27
C PRO A 85 10.27 19.34 -2.66
N CYS A 86 8.98 19.07 -2.85
CA CYS A 86 7.92 19.77 -2.12
C CYS A 86 7.72 19.19 -0.72
N TRP A 87 7.10 19.96 0.17
CA TRP A 87 6.88 19.57 1.57
C TRP A 87 5.96 18.34 1.74
N ASN A 88 5.01 18.14 0.82
CA ASN A 88 4.10 17.00 0.75
C ASN A 88 4.50 15.98 -0.35
N GLU A 89 5.72 16.06 -0.86
CA GLU A 89 6.25 15.06 -1.79
C GLU A 89 6.83 13.87 -1.03
N LEU A 90 6.57 12.68 -1.56
CA LEU A 90 7.11 11.41 -1.11
C LEU A 90 7.87 10.72 -2.24
N PHE A 91 8.70 9.75 -1.89
CA PHE A 91 9.46 8.92 -2.82
C PHE A 91 9.14 7.44 -2.59
N LEU A 92 8.60 6.76 -3.60
CA LEU A 92 8.24 5.35 -3.49
C LEU A 92 9.52 4.49 -3.35
N ALA A 93 9.64 3.70 -2.29
CA ALA A 93 10.80 2.83 -2.12
C ALA A 93 10.82 1.74 -3.19
N CYS A 94 11.98 1.51 -3.81
CA CYS A 94 12.19 0.43 -4.78
C CYS A 94 13.59 -0.20 -4.67
N GLY A 95 13.89 -1.13 -5.57
CA GLY A 95 15.16 -1.86 -5.58
C GLY A 95 15.17 -2.98 -4.54
N ALA A 96 16.28 -3.16 -3.84
CA ALA A 96 16.45 -4.18 -2.80
C ALA A 96 17.18 -3.60 -1.57
N GLY A 97 16.74 -3.99 -0.37
CA GLY A 97 17.41 -3.62 0.88
C GLY A 97 16.46 -3.15 1.99
N LYS A 98 17.05 -2.82 3.14
CA LYS A 98 16.31 -2.32 4.32
C LYS A 98 15.64 -0.98 3.99
N GLY A 99 14.33 -0.91 4.22
CA GLY A 99 13.52 0.28 3.91
C GLY A 99 12.69 0.15 2.62
N LEU A 100 12.81 -0.95 1.87
CA LEU A 100 11.91 -1.26 0.76
C LEU A 100 10.50 -1.61 1.26
N SER A 101 10.44 -2.64 2.10
CA SER A 101 9.22 -3.14 2.71
C SER A 101 9.52 -3.88 4.01
N SER A 102 8.51 -4.00 4.87
CA SER A 102 8.59 -4.82 6.09
C SER A 102 7.20 -5.23 6.57
N PHE A 103 7.14 -6.30 7.36
CA PHE A 103 5.94 -6.64 8.10
C PHE A 103 5.84 -5.79 9.37
N VAL A 104 4.64 -5.31 9.68
CA VAL A 104 4.31 -4.63 10.93
C VAL A 104 3.01 -5.19 11.50
N PRO A 105 2.81 -5.15 12.83
CA PRO A 105 1.52 -5.52 13.44
C PRO A 105 0.37 -4.65 12.90
N LEU A 106 -0.85 -5.18 12.87
CA LEU A 106 -2.03 -4.41 12.44
C LEU A 106 -2.22 -3.12 13.25
N GLU A 107 -1.88 -3.18 14.54
CA GLU A 107 -2.01 -2.10 15.51
C GLU A 107 -1.00 -0.96 15.27
N ALA A 108 0.07 -1.22 14.50
CA ALA A 108 1.01 -0.18 14.10
C ALA A 108 0.41 0.77 13.05
N ILE A 109 -0.65 0.35 12.33
CA ILE A 109 -1.42 1.25 11.45
C ILE A 109 -2.35 2.10 12.30
N ILE A 110 -2.16 3.42 12.22
CA ILE A 110 -2.92 4.39 13.00
C ILE A 110 -3.98 5.14 12.18
N GLY A 111 -3.95 5.00 10.85
CA GLY A 111 -4.94 5.61 9.96
C GLY A 111 -4.55 5.53 8.49
N LYS A 112 -5.51 5.89 7.62
CA LYS A 112 -5.28 6.03 6.18
C LYS A 112 -4.76 7.43 5.83
N CYS A 113 -4.06 7.50 4.71
CA CYS A 113 -3.71 8.75 4.03
C CYS A 113 -3.98 8.61 2.53
N ASN A 114 -4.19 9.75 1.87
CA ASN A 114 -4.34 9.81 0.43
C ASN A 114 -3.02 10.20 -0.22
N VAL A 115 -2.37 9.24 -0.88
CA VAL A 115 -1.11 9.45 -1.60
C VAL A 115 -1.35 9.23 -3.09
N ILE A 116 -1.12 10.25 -3.90
CA ILE A 116 -1.31 10.17 -5.35
C ILE A 116 0.01 10.04 -6.11
N CYS A 117 0.03 9.20 -7.15
CA CYS A 117 1.11 9.22 -8.13
C CYS A 117 0.91 10.35 -9.15
N THR A 118 1.93 11.18 -9.36
CA THR A 118 1.98 12.25 -10.37
C THR A 118 3.13 12.07 -11.37
N SER A 119 3.73 10.88 -11.39
CA SER A 119 4.78 10.53 -12.36
C SER A 119 4.26 10.63 -13.80
N LYS A 120 5.18 10.90 -14.74
CA LYS A 120 4.89 10.87 -16.18
C LYS A 120 4.84 9.45 -16.77
N ASP A 121 4.87 8.44 -15.90
CA ASP A 121 4.76 7.04 -16.30
C ASP A 121 3.41 6.80 -17.00
N ARG A 122 3.46 6.17 -18.18
CA ARG A 122 2.28 5.90 -19.02
C ARG A 122 1.20 5.06 -18.33
N ARG A 123 1.57 4.31 -17.28
CA ARG A 123 0.66 3.46 -16.50
C ARG A 123 -0.14 4.24 -15.48
N VAL A 124 0.26 5.47 -15.15
CA VAL A 124 -0.45 6.33 -14.20
C VAL A 124 -1.74 6.82 -14.86
N PRO A 125 -2.91 6.50 -14.31
CA PRO A 125 -4.17 6.97 -14.88
C PRO A 125 -4.36 8.47 -14.64
N LEU A 126 -5.02 9.14 -15.58
CA LEU A 126 -5.35 10.56 -15.46
C LEU A 126 -6.18 10.79 -14.20
N GLN A 127 -5.75 11.75 -13.37
CA GLN A 127 -6.44 12.12 -12.13
C GLN A 127 -7.32 13.35 -12.36
N SER A 128 -8.45 13.42 -11.66
CA SER A 128 -9.25 14.64 -11.63
C SER A 128 -8.52 15.73 -10.82
N LYS A 129 -8.79 17.01 -11.12
CA LYS A 129 -8.25 18.11 -10.31
C LYS A 129 -8.66 17.99 -8.84
N SER A 130 -9.89 17.57 -8.58
CA SER A 130 -10.39 17.39 -7.21
C SER A 130 -9.65 16.30 -6.44
N ASP A 131 -9.24 15.20 -7.10
CA ASP A 131 -8.47 14.15 -6.42
C ASP A 131 -7.06 14.63 -6.07
N ILE A 132 -6.45 15.42 -6.96
CA ILE A 132 -5.15 16.04 -6.72
C ILE A 132 -5.20 16.99 -5.52
N GLU A 133 -6.24 17.83 -5.45
CA GLU A 133 -6.45 18.80 -4.36
C GLU A 133 -6.73 18.13 -3.00
N LYS A 134 -7.31 16.93 -3.00
CA LYS A 134 -7.64 16.15 -1.79
C LYS A 134 -6.50 15.22 -1.35
N ALA A 135 -5.37 15.21 -2.04
CA ALA A 135 -4.24 14.37 -1.68
C ALA A 135 -3.51 14.94 -0.46
N ASP A 136 -3.23 14.09 0.51
CA ASP A 136 -2.37 14.45 1.64
C ASP A 136 -0.91 14.55 1.17
N TYR A 137 -0.52 13.64 0.25
CA TYR A 137 0.80 13.59 -0.36
C TYR A 137 0.74 13.21 -1.83
N PHE A 138 1.84 13.47 -2.53
CA PHE A 138 2.06 12.94 -3.87
C PHE A 138 3.45 12.33 -4.01
N PHE A 139 3.64 11.45 -4.98
CA PHE A 139 4.96 11.01 -5.41
C PHE A 139 5.06 11.03 -6.93
N SER A 140 6.19 11.50 -7.44
CA SER A 140 6.48 11.53 -8.88
C SER A 140 7.70 10.67 -9.25
N HIS A 141 8.48 10.26 -8.24
CA HIS A 141 9.73 9.51 -8.36
C HIS A 141 9.74 8.32 -7.40
N ALA A 142 10.58 7.34 -7.72
CA ALA A 142 10.95 6.27 -6.80
C ALA A 142 12.36 6.50 -6.24
N PHE A 143 12.64 6.01 -5.04
CA PHE A 143 13.97 5.98 -4.47
C PHE A 143 14.45 4.53 -4.37
N ASP A 144 15.49 4.21 -5.14
CA ASP A 144 16.09 2.88 -5.13
C ASP A 144 16.98 2.73 -3.89
N VAL A 145 16.55 1.88 -2.97
CA VAL A 145 17.19 1.69 -1.66
C VAL A 145 18.57 1.07 -1.78
N GLY A 146 18.75 0.15 -2.74
CA GLY A 146 20.01 -0.59 -2.91
C GLY A 146 21.10 0.28 -3.52
N THR A 147 20.75 1.04 -4.57
CA THR A 147 21.68 1.92 -5.28
C THR A 147 21.72 3.33 -4.74
N ARG A 148 20.79 3.70 -3.85
CA ARG A 148 20.62 5.04 -3.24
C ARG A 148 20.44 6.13 -4.30
N LYS A 149 19.59 5.87 -5.29
CA LYS A 149 19.35 6.75 -6.43
C LYS A 149 17.88 7.11 -6.56
N LEU A 150 17.64 8.37 -6.92
CA LEU A 150 16.32 8.83 -7.33
C LEU A 150 16.04 8.39 -8.78
N LEU A 151 14.94 7.70 -9.00
CA LEU A 151 14.47 7.22 -10.29
C LEU A 151 13.26 8.03 -10.77
N ARG A 152 13.37 8.63 -11.96
CA ARG A 152 12.26 9.35 -12.61
C ARG A 152 11.21 8.41 -13.18
N ASN A 153 11.65 7.26 -13.68
CA ASN A 153 10.78 6.22 -14.20
C ASN A 153 10.55 5.19 -13.10
N LEU A 154 9.30 4.77 -12.93
CA LEU A 154 8.96 3.76 -11.95
C LEU A 154 9.40 2.38 -12.47
N PRO A 155 9.99 1.53 -11.62
CA PRO A 155 10.31 0.16 -12.01
C PRO A 155 9.04 -0.63 -12.32
N ASP A 156 9.15 -1.70 -13.10
CA ASP A 156 7.98 -2.51 -13.46
C ASP A 156 7.38 -3.25 -12.27
N THR A 157 8.25 -3.66 -11.34
CA THR A 157 7.87 -4.34 -10.11
C THR A 157 8.57 -3.74 -8.91
N ILE A 158 7.90 -3.78 -7.77
CA ILE A 158 8.42 -3.41 -6.46
C ILE A 158 8.06 -4.58 -5.55
N ASP A 159 9.09 -5.24 -5.01
CA ASP A 159 8.90 -6.35 -4.06
C ASP A 159 7.93 -7.43 -4.59
N CYS A 160 8.21 -7.86 -5.83
CA CYS A 160 7.42 -8.82 -6.63
C CYS A 160 6.01 -8.36 -7.05
N ILE A 161 5.62 -7.11 -6.78
CA ILE A 161 4.30 -6.58 -7.13
C ILE A 161 4.43 -5.61 -8.31
N LYS A 162 3.60 -5.78 -9.34
CA LYS A 162 3.52 -4.83 -10.46
C LYS A 162 3.22 -3.43 -9.96
N VAL A 163 4.01 -2.45 -10.38
CA VAL A 163 3.90 -1.08 -9.88
C VAL A 163 2.53 -0.47 -10.15
N GLU A 164 1.84 -0.91 -11.21
CA GLU A 164 0.47 -0.52 -11.58
C GLU A 164 -0.53 -0.63 -10.43
N ARG A 165 -0.36 -1.64 -9.56
CA ARG A 165 -1.22 -1.86 -8.39
C ARG A 165 -0.96 -0.85 -7.26
N LEU A 166 0.18 -0.17 -7.31
CA LEU A 166 0.59 0.86 -6.35
C LEU A 166 0.29 2.27 -6.87
N LEU A 167 -0.10 2.38 -8.14
CA LEU A 167 -0.55 3.63 -8.73
C LEU A 167 -1.98 3.94 -8.27
N ASN A 168 -2.44 5.14 -8.60
CA ASN A 168 -3.78 5.58 -8.26
C ASN A 168 -4.82 4.66 -8.92
N PRO A 169 -5.89 4.26 -8.22
CA PRO A 169 -6.99 3.53 -8.83
C PRO A 169 -7.66 4.39 -9.91
N LEU A 170 -8.23 3.73 -10.93
CA LEU A 170 -9.04 4.36 -11.96
C LEU A 170 -10.32 4.98 -11.34
N ILE A 171 -10.73 6.13 -11.87
CA ILE A 171 -11.82 7.01 -11.38
C ILE A 171 -13.19 6.29 -11.23
N ASP A 172 -13.38 5.11 -11.84
CA ASP A 172 -14.68 4.43 -11.92
C ASP A 172 -14.92 3.31 -10.89
N GLU A 173 -13.97 3.02 -9.99
CA GLU A 173 -14.31 2.14 -8.86
C GLU A 173 -15.08 2.94 -7.79
N PRO A 174 -16.31 2.55 -7.44
CA PRO A 174 -17.06 3.23 -6.39
C PRO A 174 -16.28 3.08 -5.07
N LYS A 175 -15.60 4.15 -4.67
CA LYS A 175 -15.03 4.26 -3.32
C LYS A 175 -16.20 4.05 -2.34
N PRO A 176 -16.10 3.10 -1.39
CA PRO A 176 -17.07 3.04 -0.30
C PRO A 176 -17.09 4.41 0.37
N LYS A 177 -18.28 4.99 0.53
CA LYS A 177 -18.46 6.34 1.09
C LYS A 177 -17.89 6.37 2.51
N ALA A 178 -16.67 6.88 2.67
CA ALA A 178 -16.14 7.23 3.97
C ALA A 178 -16.76 8.56 4.41
N ASN A 179 -17.89 8.50 5.11
CA ASN A 179 -18.27 9.59 6.00
C ASN A 179 -17.40 9.44 7.25
N VAL A 180 -16.24 10.09 7.27
CA VAL A 180 -15.42 10.20 8.47
C VAL A 180 -15.04 11.66 8.64
N GLU A 181 -15.67 12.32 9.60
CA GLU A 181 -15.15 13.56 10.17
C GLU A 181 -13.72 13.29 10.65
N ARG A 182 -12.78 14.14 10.20
CA ARG A 182 -11.36 14.03 10.57
C ARG A 182 -11.23 14.07 12.10
N PRO A 183 -10.70 13.03 12.77
CA PRO A 183 -10.35 13.16 14.16
C PRO A 183 -9.15 14.10 14.26
N ARG A 184 -9.31 15.22 14.97
CA ARG A 184 -8.16 16.00 15.45
C ARG A 184 -7.47 15.16 16.52
N VAL A 185 -6.32 14.58 16.18
CA VAL A 185 -5.50 13.86 17.16
C VAL A 185 -4.84 14.88 18.09
N VAL A 186 -5.29 14.93 19.34
CA VAL A 186 -4.61 15.60 20.45
C VAL A 186 -3.73 14.56 21.12
N ILE A 187 -2.43 14.84 21.27
CA ILE A 187 -1.45 13.96 21.91
C ILE A 187 -1.30 14.38 23.38
N PRO A 188 -1.58 13.51 24.37
CA PRO A 188 -1.10 13.70 25.73
C PRO A 188 0.08 12.75 26.06
N GLY A 189 1.15 13.34 26.59
CA GLY A 189 1.95 12.85 27.73
C GLY A 189 2.52 11.42 27.73
N SER A 190 3.84 11.34 27.64
CA SER A 190 4.75 10.18 27.80
C SER A 190 4.65 9.42 29.14
N ARG A 191 4.90 8.08 29.15
CA ARG A 191 5.98 7.40 29.92
C ARG A 191 6.10 5.87 29.65
N ALA A 192 7.34 5.35 29.84
CA ALA A 192 7.84 3.97 30.02
C ALA A 192 8.21 3.20 28.72
N GLU A 193 9.48 2.88 28.42
CA GLU A 193 10.56 2.08 29.06
C GLU A 193 10.53 0.57 28.76
N ASP A 194 11.57 0.15 28.03
CA ASP A 194 12.34 -1.11 27.94
C ASP A 194 11.70 -2.50 27.71
N ALA A 195 12.12 -3.15 26.60
CA ALA A 195 12.62 -4.55 26.60
C ALA A 195 13.21 -4.97 25.23
N GLU A 196 14.54 -4.96 25.09
CA GLU A 196 15.27 -5.75 24.07
C GLU A 196 15.81 -7.05 24.68
N ARG A 197 15.67 -8.19 23.98
CA ARG A 197 16.66 -9.28 24.04
C ARG A 197 16.56 -10.29 22.88
N ARG A 198 17.65 -10.31 22.09
CA ARG A 198 18.34 -11.40 21.35
C ARG A 198 17.66 -12.77 21.24
N TYR A 199 17.52 -13.27 20.01
CA TYR A 199 17.27 -14.68 19.70
C TYR A 199 18.39 -15.25 18.82
N SER A 200 18.88 -16.44 19.19
CA SER A 200 20.08 -17.11 18.68
C SER A 200 19.90 -17.71 17.26
N SER A 201 20.95 -17.63 16.44
CA SER A 201 20.93 -17.66 14.96
C SER A 201 20.97 -19.06 14.30
N ASP A 202 21.49 -20.10 14.93
CA ASP A 202 22.08 -21.18 14.11
C ASP A 202 21.26 -22.48 13.98
N GLN A 203 20.06 -22.56 14.56
CA GLN A 203 19.12 -23.68 14.32
C GLN A 203 17.93 -23.33 13.40
N LEU A 204 17.78 -22.07 13.01
CA LEU A 204 16.68 -21.57 12.15
C LEU A 204 16.93 -21.78 10.65
N ARG A 205 18.18 -21.99 10.24
CA ARG A 205 18.59 -21.85 8.84
C ARG A 205 18.04 -22.95 7.92
N THR A 206 17.86 -24.18 8.41
CA THR A 206 17.39 -25.32 7.58
C THR A 206 15.85 -25.46 7.58
N ALA A 207 15.18 -24.98 8.63
CA ALA A 207 13.71 -24.91 8.69
C ALA A 207 13.16 -23.72 7.90
N ASN A 208 13.87 -22.58 7.89
CA ASN A 208 13.48 -21.37 7.15
C ASN A 208 13.52 -21.56 5.63
N VAL A 209 14.39 -22.42 5.10
CA VAL A 209 14.45 -22.66 3.63
C VAL A 209 13.20 -23.41 3.14
N LYS A 210 12.73 -24.43 3.86
CA LYS A 210 11.53 -25.19 3.48
C LYS A 210 10.23 -24.44 3.74
N LEU A 211 10.20 -23.57 4.76
CA LEU A 211 9.07 -22.66 5.01
C LEU A 211 9.00 -21.55 3.95
N ASN A 212 10.14 -21.02 3.51
CA ASN A 212 10.19 -19.98 2.47
C ASN A 212 9.68 -20.46 1.11
N GLU A 213 9.94 -21.71 0.71
CA GLU A 213 9.44 -22.26 -0.57
C GLU A 213 7.90 -22.38 -0.56
N LYS A 214 7.30 -22.93 0.49
CA LYS A 214 5.84 -23.04 0.60
C LYS A 214 5.15 -21.69 0.79
N GLU A 215 5.74 -20.79 1.59
CA GLU A 215 5.24 -19.42 1.73
C GLU A 215 5.31 -18.64 0.41
N SER A 216 6.27 -18.98 -0.46
CA SER A 216 6.36 -18.38 -1.80
C SER A 216 5.23 -18.83 -2.73
N ASP A 217 4.82 -20.09 -2.70
CA ASP A 217 3.70 -20.61 -3.51
C ASP A 217 2.37 -19.97 -3.10
N VAL A 218 2.15 -19.81 -1.80
CA VAL A 218 0.92 -19.18 -1.26
C VAL A 218 0.87 -17.69 -1.57
N LYS A 219 2.03 -17.00 -1.50
CA LYS A 219 2.14 -15.61 -1.95
C LYS A 219 1.85 -15.48 -3.43
N GLU A 220 2.37 -16.40 -4.25
CA GLU A 220 2.12 -16.41 -5.69
C GLU A 220 0.64 -16.66 -6.01
N GLU A 221 -0.03 -17.57 -5.31
CA GLU A 221 -1.49 -17.78 -5.43
C GLU A 221 -2.27 -16.53 -5.01
N ALA A 222 -1.94 -15.93 -3.87
CA ALA A 222 -2.57 -14.70 -3.41
C ALA A 222 -2.34 -13.54 -4.39
N PHE A 223 -1.14 -13.44 -4.95
CA PHE A 223 -0.83 -12.48 -6.01
C PHE A 223 -1.68 -12.74 -7.24
N ARG A 224 -1.81 -13.99 -7.69
CA ARG A 224 -2.72 -14.34 -8.80
C ARG A 224 -4.17 -13.96 -8.49
N MET A 225 -4.64 -14.14 -7.25
CA MET A 225 -5.98 -13.73 -6.83
C MET A 225 -6.16 -12.20 -6.81
N LEU A 226 -5.15 -11.46 -6.37
CA LEU A 226 -5.10 -10.00 -6.48
C LEU A 226 -4.98 -9.53 -7.94
N GLU A 227 -4.34 -10.33 -8.79
CA GLU A 227 -4.12 -10.05 -10.20
C GLU A 227 -5.36 -10.26 -11.06
N GLN A 228 -6.41 -10.95 -10.56
CA GLN A 228 -7.65 -11.11 -11.31
C GLN A 228 -8.24 -9.74 -11.68
N PRO A 229 -8.72 -9.55 -12.92
CA PRO A 229 -9.42 -8.34 -13.30
C PRO A 229 -10.66 -8.21 -12.42
N VAL A 230 -10.82 -7.04 -11.78
CA VAL A 230 -12.09 -6.68 -11.13
C VAL A 230 -13.17 -6.82 -12.22
N PRO A 231 -14.26 -7.56 -11.98
CA PRO A 231 -15.23 -7.84 -13.02
C PRO A 231 -15.70 -6.52 -13.65
N GLU A 232 -15.43 -6.36 -14.95
CA GLU A 232 -15.91 -5.22 -15.73
C GLU A 232 -17.42 -5.11 -15.49
N ASN A 233 -17.84 -4.00 -14.89
CA ASN A 233 -19.25 -3.75 -14.65
C ASN A 233 -19.93 -3.68 -16.02
N ARG A 234 -20.66 -4.75 -16.41
CA ARG A 234 -21.26 -4.93 -17.76
C ARG A 234 -22.11 -3.71 -18.19
N ALA A 235 -22.60 -2.93 -17.23
CA ALA A 235 -23.31 -1.67 -17.43
C ALA A 235 -22.43 -0.55 -18.01
N LEU A 236 -21.16 -0.46 -17.63
CA LEU A 236 -20.20 0.54 -18.14
C LEU A 236 -19.84 0.27 -19.60
N LYS A 237 -19.75 -1.01 -19.99
CA LYS A 237 -19.47 -1.43 -21.37
C LYS A 237 -20.60 -1.04 -22.33
N ARG A 238 -21.86 -1.16 -21.90
CA ARG A 238 -23.02 -0.74 -22.70
C ARG A 238 -23.08 0.77 -22.89
N ARG A 239 -22.69 1.57 -21.89
CA ARG A 239 -22.60 3.04 -22.01
C ARG A 239 -21.46 3.50 -22.93
N LYS A 240 -20.27 2.89 -22.80
CA LYS A 240 -19.12 3.22 -23.67
C LYS A 240 -19.38 2.87 -25.14
N ILE A 241 -20.10 1.78 -25.42
CA ILE A 241 -20.49 1.41 -26.79
C ILE A 241 -21.54 2.40 -27.34
N SER A 242 -22.56 2.79 -26.55
CA SER A 242 -23.57 3.74 -27.02
C SER A 242 -23.03 5.15 -27.26
N GLU A 243 -22.06 5.62 -26.46
CA GLU A 243 -21.44 6.93 -26.66
C GLU A 243 -20.53 6.94 -27.89
N ALA A 244 -19.77 5.87 -28.14
CA ALA A 244 -18.93 5.73 -29.34
C ALA A 244 -19.75 5.69 -30.64
N ASP A 245 -20.91 5.01 -30.63
CA ASP A 245 -21.82 4.95 -31.79
C ASP A 245 -22.51 6.30 -32.06
N SER A 246 -22.73 7.13 -31.03
CA SER A 246 -23.28 8.47 -31.20
C SER A 246 -22.28 9.45 -31.84
N VAL A 247 -21.00 9.33 -31.49
CA VAL A 247 -19.92 10.19 -32.02
C VAL A 247 -19.59 9.81 -33.47
N TYR A 248 -19.70 8.53 -33.83
CA TYR A 248 -19.49 8.09 -35.22
C TYR A 248 -20.62 8.56 -36.17
N ASN A 249 -21.86 8.63 -35.70
CA ASN A 249 -23.00 9.08 -36.52
C ASN A 249 -23.07 10.61 -36.72
N LEU A 250 -22.33 11.38 -35.93
CA LEU A 250 -22.24 12.84 -36.09
C LEU A 250 -21.13 13.27 -37.08
N LYS A 251 -20.16 12.39 -37.38
CA LYS A 251 -19.04 12.70 -38.30
C LYS A 251 -19.28 12.27 -39.76
N THR A 252 -20.39 11.62 -40.06
CA THR A 252 -20.74 11.15 -41.42
C THR A 252 -21.87 11.95 -42.06
N LYS A 253 -22.28 13.07 -41.46
CA LYS A 253 -23.24 14.03 -42.01
C LYS A 253 -22.63 15.43 -42.12
N GLU A 254 -21.58 15.56 -42.92
CA GLU A 254 -21.19 16.81 -43.58
C GLU A 254 -20.73 16.50 -45.01
#